data_AF-A0A3N9MXJ4-F1
#
_entry.id   AF-A0A3N9MXJ4-F1
#
_cell.length_a   1.000
_cell.length_b   1.000
_cell.length_c   1.000
_cell.angle_alpha   90.00
_cell.angle_beta   90.00
_cell.angle_gamma   90.00
#
_symmetry.space_group_name_H-M   'P 1'
#
loop_
_entity.id
_entity.type
_entity.pdbx_description
1 polymer ?
#
loop_
_entity_poly.entity_id
_entity_poly.type
_entity_poly.pdbx_seq_one_letter_code
_entity_poly.pdbx_strand_id
1 'polypeptide(L)'
;MGKKLAGHLTSLILALLLGFSLIYYFDIGKKAPVARPDSIIKPYIEMDIDLNDPLRQALFKDMITLYHPEQSSDPDSLLRAVLTYRRDMYEAELQSAHTRQVLNEAKLRQLGIMFLKYVIVYILVLWLTYYGVETLGLIRFIRRKQNKVSYIFELINFLKEASYKKLNTYWRIPTLLVKSVLRGLLYLIFFSPAYVIAYSIKTEFNTNTLIFLILLGLISNGLLITYTNKFYAFLIAESRKGYVLTAMVKNLSNDYRFTQPHGVSLRALFSMRKWFKNHVLNHIYLNAHYQYLGTFKEQASFLISGLIIIEMALNIHGHLSYELLQQLLYKNYDIVIVIVMSIFIIVKVTEIFTDWVIDSKRRVYENRNN
;
A
#
# COMPACT_ATOMS: atom_id res chain seq x y z
N MET A 1 -10.30 27.01 1.49
CA MET A 1 -9.09 26.58 0.74
C MET A 1 -7.77 27.22 1.21
N GLY A 2 -7.65 28.56 1.27
CA GLY A 2 -6.36 29.25 1.51
C GLY A 2 -5.55 28.77 2.73
N LYS A 3 -6.18 28.64 3.91
CA LYS A 3 -5.50 28.15 5.14
C LYS A 3 -4.98 26.71 5.02
N LYS A 4 -5.73 25.81 4.34
CA LYS A 4 -5.30 24.42 4.12
C LYS A 4 -4.12 24.35 3.16
N LEU A 5 -4.17 25.14 2.07
CA LEU A 5 -3.11 25.16 1.07
C LEU A 5 -1.80 25.72 1.65
N ALA A 6 -1.88 26.75 2.49
CA ALA A 6 -0.72 27.25 3.24
C ALA A 6 -0.10 26.16 4.12
N GLY A 7 -0.92 25.39 4.86
CA GLY A 7 -0.43 24.26 5.67
C GLY A 7 0.22 23.14 4.84
N HIS A 8 -0.30 22.87 3.64
CA HIS A 8 0.32 21.90 2.73
C HIS A 8 1.68 22.40 2.22
N LEU A 9 1.77 23.67 1.81
CA LEU A 9 3.01 24.28 1.33
C LEU A 9 4.08 24.33 2.42
N THR A 10 3.73 24.71 3.65
CA THR A 10 4.70 24.73 4.76
C THR A 10 5.22 23.33 5.06
N SER A 11 4.35 22.32 5.05
CA SER A 11 4.77 20.92 5.23
C SER A 11 5.70 20.43 4.12
N LEU A 12 5.46 20.89 2.88
CA LEU A 12 6.27 20.53 1.72
C LEU A 12 7.66 21.18 1.79
N ILE A 13 7.72 22.47 2.13
CA ILE A 13 8.97 23.20 2.33
C ILE A 13 9.79 22.57 3.46
N LEU A 14 9.16 22.26 4.59
CA LEU A 14 9.83 21.64 5.73
C LEU A 14 10.38 20.24 5.38
N ALA A 15 9.60 19.41 4.68
CA ALA A 15 10.07 18.10 4.23
C ALA A 15 11.25 18.21 3.25
N LEU A 16 11.20 19.16 2.31
CA LEU A 16 12.31 19.42 1.39
C LEU A 16 13.57 19.85 2.16
N LEU A 17 13.45 20.80 3.08
CA LEU A 17 14.58 21.27 3.90
C LEU A 17 15.19 20.13 4.71
N LEU A 18 14.37 19.29 5.34
CA LEU A 18 14.84 18.11 6.07
C LEU A 18 15.52 17.11 5.13
N GLY A 19 14.93 16.82 3.96
CA GLY A 19 15.52 15.93 2.96
C GLY A 19 16.88 16.41 2.47
N PHE A 20 17.01 17.70 2.12
CA PHE A 20 18.28 18.29 1.73
C PHE A 20 19.31 18.29 2.87
N SER A 21 18.89 18.59 4.10
CA SER A 21 19.76 18.54 5.28
C SER A 21 20.29 17.12 5.53
N LEU A 22 19.45 16.10 5.36
CA LEU A 22 19.86 14.71 5.52
C LEU A 22 20.82 14.27 4.40
N ILE A 23 20.53 14.63 3.15
CA ILE A 23 21.45 14.36 2.03
C ILE A 23 22.81 14.99 2.32
N TYR A 24 22.83 16.27 2.72
CA TYR A 24 24.06 16.98 3.07
C TYR A 24 24.82 16.31 4.23
N TYR A 25 24.11 15.92 5.29
CA TYR A 25 24.69 15.23 6.45
C TYR A 25 25.32 13.89 6.05
N PHE A 26 24.64 13.07 5.24
CA PHE A 26 25.16 11.78 4.79
C PHE A 26 26.27 11.92 3.73
N ASP A 27 26.27 13.01 2.96
CA ASP A 27 27.33 13.31 2.00
C ASP A 27 28.63 13.72 2.70
N ILE A 28 28.53 14.55 3.76
CA ILE A 28 29.68 14.88 4.64
C ILE A 28 30.14 13.65 5.43
N GLY A 29 29.20 12.79 5.84
CA GLY A 29 29.48 11.55 6.57
C GLY A 29 30.08 10.43 5.72
N LYS A 30 30.34 10.64 4.42
CA LYS A 30 31.09 9.70 3.58
C LYS A 30 32.49 9.55 4.18
N LYS A 31 32.66 8.49 4.98
CA LYS A 31 33.95 8.09 5.56
C LYS A 31 35.01 8.16 4.46
N ALA A 32 36.13 8.83 4.78
CA ALA A 32 37.34 8.79 3.98
C ALA A 32 37.65 7.32 3.61
N PRO A 33 38.28 7.06 2.44
CA PRO A 33 38.72 5.71 2.08
C PRO A 33 39.40 5.07 3.29
N VAL A 34 39.08 3.79 3.57
CA VAL A 34 39.57 3.08 4.76
C VAL A 34 41.06 3.42 4.93
N ALA A 35 41.38 4.10 6.03
CA ALA A 35 42.72 4.59 6.27
C ALA A 35 43.67 3.39 6.18
N ARG A 36 44.84 3.59 5.56
CA ARG A 36 45.86 2.54 5.49
C ARG A 36 46.07 2.01 6.92
N PRO A 37 46.14 0.68 7.11
CA PRO A 37 46.23 0.12 8.44
C PRO A 37 47.44 0.73 9.14
N ASP A 38 47.23 1.21 10.38
CA ASP A 38 48.32 1.69 11.21
C ASP A 38 49.42 0.63 11.27
N SER A 39 50.68 1.05 11.26
CA SER A 39 51.85 0.16 11.24
C SER A 39 51.82 -0.91 12.35
N ILE A 40 51.13 -0.62 13.45
CA ILE A 40 50.94 -1.49 14.62
C ILE A 40 49.95 -2.63 14.34
N ILE A 41 48.92 -2.40 13.52
CA ILE A 41 47.79 -3.35 13.34
C ILE A 41 48.05 -4.29 12.14
N LYS A 42 48.82 -3.83 11.16
CA LYS A 42 49.16 -4.57 9.93
C LYS A 42 49.59 -6.04 10.16
N PRO A 43 50.53 -6.37 11.08
CA PRO A 43 50.95 -7.75 11.27
C PRO A 43 49.84 -8.67 11.81
N TYR A 44 48.87 -8.13 12.54
CA TYR A 44 47.77 -8.92 13.12
C TYR A 44 46.58 -9.09 12.15
N ILE A 45 46.42 -8.18 11.18
CA ILE A 45 45.38 -8.28 10.15
C ILE A 45 45.65 -9.45 9.21
N GLU A 46 46.92 -9.68 8.85
CA GLU A 46 47.38 -10.72 7.92
C GLU A 46 47.32 -12.15 8.50
N MET A 47 47.08 -12.31 9.81
CA MET A 47 46.94 -13.63 10.44
C MET A 47 45.60 -14.27 10.10
N ASP A 48 45.59 -15.49 9.56
CA ASP A 48 44.37 -16.24 9.25
C ASP A 48 43.71 -16.84 10.52
N ILE A 49 43.31 -15.97 11.44
CA ILE A 49 42.64 -16.34 12.69
C ILE A 49 41.23 -15.78 12.65
N ASP A 50 40.22 -16.63 12.82
CA ASP A 50 38.84 -16.17 12.99
C ASP A 50 38.66 -15.50 14.36
N LEU A 51 38.67 -14.18 14.40
CA LEU A 51 38.51 -13.39 15.62
C LEU A 51 37.03 -13.18 16.00
N ASN A 52 36.07 -13.83 15.32
CA ASN A 52 34.65 -13.77 15.69
C ASN A 52 34.29 -14.72 16.86
N ASP A 53 35.15 -15.70 17.15
CA ASP A 53 34.99 -16.64 18.26
C ASP A 53 35.50 -16.03 19.59
N PRO A 54 34.68 -15.99 20.67
CA PRO A 54 35.09 -15.50 21.98
C PRO A 54 36.35 -16.16 22.54
N LEU A 55 36.55 -17.46 22.27
CA LEU A 55 37.73 -18.18 22.74
C LEU A 55 39.00 -17.68 22.05
N ARG A 56 38.93 -17.46 20.75
CA ARG A 56 40.05 -16.96 19.95
C ARG A 56 40.39 -15.51 20.27
N GLN A 57 39.39 -14.71 20.63
CA GLN A 57 39.60 -13.35 21.15
C GLN A 57 40.36 -13.37 22.47
N ALA A 58 40.01 -14.26 23.41
CA ALA A 58 40.72 -14.40 24.68
C ALA A 58 42.18 -14.84 24.45
N LEU A 59 42.41 -15.85 23.61
CA LEU A 59 43.74 -16.32 23.26
C LEU A 59 44.59 -15.24 22.58
N PHE A 60 43.98 -14.41 21.73
CA PHE A 60 44.66 -13.29 21.09
C PHE A 60 45.09 -12.21 22.10
N LYS A 61 44.24 -11.89 23.08
CA LYS A 61 44.58 -10.98 24.18
C LYS A 61 45.72 -11.53 25.03
N ASP A 62 45.68 -12.81 25.37
CA ASP A 62 46.72 -13.48 26.15
C ASP A 62 48.05 -13.50 25.39
N MET A 63 48.01 -13.78 24.08
CA MET A 63 49.20 -13.74 23.21
C MET A 63 49.83 -12.34 23.15
N ILE A 64 49.05 -11.29 22.98
CA ILE A 64 49.57 -9.91 22.95
C ILE A 64 50.19 -9.54 24.30
N THR A 65 49.51 -9.90 25.39
CA THR A 65 49.97 -9.63 26.75
C THR A 65 51.29 -10.33 27.05
N LEU A 66 51.48 -11.56 26.56
CA LEU A 66 52.66 -12.37 26.82
C LEU A 66 53.86 -12.00 25.91
N TYR A 67 53.62 -11.74 24.63
CA TYR A 67 54.69 -11.60 23.62
C TYR A 67 54.98 -10.16 23.19
N HIS A 68 54.05 -9.22 23.38
CA HIS A 68 54.21 -7.81 23.01
C HIS A 68 53.81 -6.84 24.13
N PRO A 69 54.38 -6.96 25.34
CA PRO A 69 54.00 -6.13 26.49
C PRO A 69 54.39 -4.65 26.35
N GLU A 70 55.41 -4.32 25.55
CA GLU A 70 55.94 -2.96 25.43
C GLU A 70 55.34 -2.14 24.27
N GLN A 71 54.70 -2.80 23.29
CA GLN A 71 54.22 -2.17 22.06
C GLN A 71 52.71 -1.86 22.05
N SER A 72 51.93 -2.38 23.00
CA SER A 72 50.48 -2.29 22.94
C SER A 72 49.92 -1.37 24.03
N SER A 73 49.38 -0.23 23.59
CA SER A 73 48.19 0.34 24.22
C SER A 73 47.18 -0.78 24.43
N ASP A 74 46.67 -0.95 25.67
CA ASP A 74 45.62 -1.87 26.13
C ASP A 74 45.21 -2.98 25.12
N PRO A 75 45.48 -4.28 25.38
CA PRO A 75 45.13 -5.40 24.49
C PRO A 75 43.68 -5.36 23.97
N ASP A 76 42.75 -4.81 24.76
CA ASP A 76 41.37 -4.60 24.34
C ASP A 76 41.22 -3.54 23.24
N SER A 77 42.02 -2.48 23.28
CA SER A 77 42.06 -1.43 22.26
C SER A 77 42.59 -1.97 20.93
N LEU A 78 43.63 -2.81 20.96
CA LEU A 78 44.22 -3.42 19.77
C LEU A 78 43.27 -4.43 19.14
N LEU A 79 42.65 -5.30 19.95
CA LEU A 79 41.61 -6.23 19.47
C LEU A 79 40.44 -5.46 18.83
N ARG A 80 39.94 -4.40 19.47
CA ARG A 80 38.89 -3.55 18.89
C ARG A 80 39.31 -2.93 17.58
N ALA A 81 40.55 -2.45 17.46
CA ALA A 81 41.07 -1.84 16.24
C ALA A 81 41.17 -2.87 15.09
N VAL A 82 41.68 -4.09 15.36
CA VAL A 82 41.74 -5.20 14.38
C VAL A 82 40.33 -5.61 13.92
N LEU A 83 39.39 -5.81 14.86
CA LEU A 83 38.01 -6.18 14.55
C LEU A 83 37.29 -5.09 13.76
N THR A 84 37.49 -3.82 14.13
CA THR A 84 36.90 -2.67 13.41
C THR A 84 37.46 -2.59 12.00
N TYR A 85 38.78 -2.76 11.82
CA TYR A 85 39.40 -2.76 10.50
C TYR A 85 38.91 -3.92 9.61
N ARG A 86 38.83 -5.15 10.15
CA ARG A 86 38.30 -6.30 9.40
C ARG A 86 36.84 -6.13 9.03
N ARG A 87 36.03 -5.57 9.92
CA ARG A 87 34.64 -5.24 9.65
C ARG A 87 34.52 -4.17 8.57
N ASP A 88 35.30 -3.10 8.64
CA ASP A 88 35.32 -2.04 7.63
C ASP A 88 35.82 -2.57 6.27
N MET A 89 36.78 -3.51 6.25
CA MET A 89 37.22 -4.21 5.04
C MET A 89 36.13 -5.12 4.46
N TYR A 90 35.46 -5.92 5.30
CA TYR A 90 34.35 -6.78 4.86
C TYR A 90 33.16 -5.96 4.36
N GLU A 91 32.84 -4.84 5.04
CA GLU A 91 31.84 -3.88 4.58
C GLU A 91 32.27 -3.20 3.27
N ALA A 92 33.56 -2.88 3.09
CA ALA A 92 34.09 -2.33 1.85
C ALA A 92 34.09 -3.37 0.71
N GLU A 93 34.38 -4.64 1.01
CA GLU A 93 34.37 -5.74 0.04
C GLU A 93 32.93 -6.03 -0.43
N LEU A 94 31.97 -6.13 0.49
CA LEU A 94 30.53 -6.18 0.20
C LEU A 94 30.05 -4.97 -0.63
N GLN A 95 30.55 -3.77 -0.33
CA GLN A 95 30.26 -2.54 -1.10
C GLN A 95 30.95 -2.51 -2.46
N SER A 96 32.08 -3.22 -2.64
CA SER A 96 32.81 -3.28 -3.91
C SER A 96 32.24 -4.34 -4.85
N ALA A 97 31.73 -5.45 -4.30
CA ALA A 97 31.10 -6.53 -5.05
C ALA A 97 29.74 -6.13 -5.65
N HIS A 98 29.01 -5.19 -5.04
CA HIS A 98 27.79 -4.59 -5.58
C HIS A 98 27.88 -3.06 -5.47
N THR A 99 28.07 -2.42 -6.63
CA THR A 99 28.52 -1.03 -6.82
C THR A 99 27.85 -0.01 -5.89
N ARG A 100 28.63 0.70 -5.08
CA ARG A 100 28.21 1.95 -4.42
C ARG A 100 27.75 2.94 -5.49
N GLN A 101 26.44 3.12 -5.63
CA GLN A 101 25.87 4.02 -6.63
C GLN A 101 25.78 5.42 -6.02
N VAL A 102 26.51 6.37 -6.61
CA VAL A 102 26.41 7.78 -6.24
C VAL A 102 25.20 8.39 -6.95
N LEU A 103 24.49 9.29 -6.28
CA LEU A 103 23.48 10.11 -6.93
C LEU A 103 24.10 10.96 -8.06
N ASN A 104 23.95 10.50 -9.29
CA ASN A 104 24.37 11.20 -10.51
C ASN A 104 23.13 11.53 -11.37
N GLU A 105 23.26 12.45 -12.32
CA GLU A 105 22.16 12.89 -13.19
C GLU A 105 21.48 11.71 -13.91
N ALA A 106 22.29 10.76 -14.42
CA ALA A 106 21.78 9.55 -15.05
C ALA A 106 20.92 8.71 -14.10
N LYS A 107 21.33 8.57 -12.82
CA LYS A 107 20.57 7.84 -11.80
C LYS A 107 19.29 8.58 -11.46
N LEU A 108 19.33 9.90 -11.37
CA LEU A 108 18.17 10.74 -11.10
C LEU A 108 17.13 10.64 -12.23
N ARG A 109 17.59 10.61 -13.49
CA ARG A 109 16.71 10.36 -14.65
C ARG A 109 16.10 8.95 -14.60
N GLN A 110 16.89 7.94 -14.24
CA GLN A 110 16.39 6.57 -14.07
C GLN A 110 15.30 6.51 -12.98
N LEU A 111 15.56 7.10 -11.82
CA LEU A 111 14.59 7.21 -10.72
C LEU A 111 13.32 7.95 -11.17
N GLY A 112 13.46 9.01 -11.96
CA GLY A 112 12.32 9.74 -12.53
C GLY A 112 11.42 8.86 -13.40
N ILE A 113 12.01 7.98 -14.23
CA ILE A 113 11.25 7.03 -15.05
C ILE A 113 10.55 5.99 -14.18
N MET A 114 11.25 5.45 -13.17
CA MET A 114 10.67 4.49 -12.21
C MET A 114 9.51 5.12 -11.43
N PHE A 115 9.69 6.37 -11.01
CA PHE A 115 8.67 7.15 -10.33
C PHE A 115 7.44 7.39 -11.20
N LEU A 116 7.62 7.75 -12.47
CA LEU A 116 6.50 7.93 -13.40
C LEU A 116 5.68 6.64 -13.57
N LYS A 117 6.35 5.49 -13.72
CA LYS A 117 5.68 4.18 -13.76
C LYS A 117 4.86 3.93 -12.50
N TYR A 118 5.45 4.18 -11.33
CA TYR A 118 4.76 4.05 -10.04
C TYR A 118 3.51 4.96 -9.97
N VAL A 119 3.62 6.22 -10.39
CA VAL A 119 2.50 7.17 -10.43
C VAL A 119 1.38 6.67 -11.35
N ILE A 120 1.70 6.15 -12.54
CA ILE A 120 0.71 5.62 -13.47
C ILE A 120 -0.05 4.44 -12.85
N VAL A 121 0.68 3.48 -12.27
CA VAL A 121 0.07 2.33 -11.59
C VAL A 121 -0.81 2.80 -10.43
N TYR A 122 -0.31 3.72 -9.61
CA TYR A 122 -1.03 4.30 -8.48
C TYR A 122 -2.35 4.94 -8.91
N ILE A 123 -2.34 5.83 -9.91
CA ILE A 123 -3.54 6.51 -10.41
C ILE A 123 -4.55 5.48 -10.93
N LEU A 124 -4.10 4.50 -11.69
CA LEU A 124 -4.95 3.48 -12.29
C LEU A 124 -5.61 2.61 -11.21
N VAL A 125 -4.84 2.10 -10.25
CA VAL A 125 -5.39 1.30 -9.15
C VAL A 125 -6.31 2.13 -8.26
N LEU A 126 -5.98 3.39 -7.99
CA LEU A 126 -6.84 4.29 -7.21
C LEU A 126 -8.18 4.51 -7.91
N TRP A 127 -8.15 4.75 -9.21
CA TRP A 127 -9.35 4.93 -10.01
C TRP A 127 -10.22 3.66 -10.08
N LEU A 128 -9.61 2.49 -10.32
CA LEU A 128 -10.33 1.22 -10.35
C LEU A 128 -10.91 0.86 -8.99
N THR A 129 -10.15 1.03 -7.90
CA THR A 129 -10.64 0.76 -6.54
C THR A 129 -11.78 1.70 -6.19
N TYR A 130 -11.66 3.00 -6.48
CA TYR A 130 -12.73 3.97 -6.28
C TYR A 130 -14.02 3.58 -7.02
N TYR A 131 -13.92 3.27 -8.31
CA TYR A 131 -15.07 2.83 -9.11
C TYR A 131 -15.66 1.51 -8.60
N GLY A 132 -14.81 0.55 -8.22
CA GLY A 132 -15.20 -0.74 -7.67
C GLY A 132 -15.96 -0.61 -6.35
N VAL A 133 -15.48 0.24 -5.42
CA VAL A 133 -16.13 0.50 -4.13
C VAL A 133 -17.56 1.00 -4.31
N GLU A 134 -17.76 1.99 -5.18
CA GLU A 134 -19.08 2.55 -5.43
C GLU A 134 -20.04 1.51 -6.02
N THR A 135 -19.55 0.75 -7.01
CA THR A 135 -20.35 -0.21 -7.77
C THR A 135 -20.75 -1.39 -6.89
N LEU A 136 -19.78 -1.98 -6.16
CA LEU A 136 -20.04 -3.09 -5.24
C LEU A 136 -20.93 -2.66 -4.07
N GLY A 137 -20.72 -1.46 -3.53
CA GLY A 137 -21.53 -0.91 -2.45
C GLY A 137 -22.99 -0.71 -2.87
N LEU A 138 -23.22 -0.17 -4.07
CA LEU A 138 -24.56 -0.03 -4.64
C LEU A 138 -25.22 -1.38 -4.95
N ILE A 139 -24.49 -2.33 -5.55
CA ILE A 139 -25.01 -3.69 -5.78
C ILE A 139 -25.48 -4.31 -4.47
N ARG A 140 -24.66 -4.20 -3.41
CA ARG A 140 -24.99 -4.74 -2.09
C ARG A 140 -26.21 -4.04 -1.48
N PHE A 141 -26.29 -2.71 -1.60
CA PHE A 141 -27.44 -1.92 -1.15
C PHE A 141 -28.73 -2.31 -1.85
N ILE A 142 -28.71 -2.40 -3.18
CA ILE A 142 -29.85 -2.79 -4.00
C ILE A 142 -30.31 -4.21 -3.65
N ARG A 143 -29.37 -5.18 -3.54
CA ARG A 143 -29.71 -6.55 -3.13
C ARG A 143 -30.37 -6.62 -1.76
N ARG A 144 -29.90 -5.79 -0.80
CA ARG A 144 -30.53 -5.68 0.52
C ARG A 144 -31.97 -5.15 0.40
N LYS A 145 -32.19 -4.08 -0.38
CA LYS A 145 -33.54 -3.51 -0.59
C LYS A 145 -34.47 -4.44 -1.36
N GLN A 146 -33.94 -5.33 -2.19
CA GLN A 146 -34.69 -6.41 -2.84
C GLN A 146 -35.05 -7.58 -1.89
N ASN A 147 -34.71 -7.52 -0.60
CA ASN A 147 -34.85 -8.62 0.37
C ASN A 147 -34.24 -9.95 -0.12
N LYS A 148 -33.24 -9.90 -1.00
CA LYS A 148 -32.51 -11.10 -1.41
C LYS A 148 -31.65 -11.56 -0.24
N VAL A 149 -32.01 -12.69 0.33
CA VAL A 149 -31.34 -13.28 1.49
C VAL A 149 -29.92 -13.68 1.08
N SER A 150 -28.96 -13.63 2.01
CA SER A 150 -27.61 -14.13 1.73
C SER A 150 -27.69 -15.64 1.43
N TYR A 151 -26.98 -16.12 0.41
CA TYR A 151 -26.95 -17.55 0.06
C TYR A 151 -26.64 -18.49 1.23
N ILE A 152 -25.90 -18.02 2.24
CA ILE A 152 -25.63 -18.79 3.48
C ILE A 152 -26.89 -18.93 4.34
N PHE A 153 -27.68 -17.86 4.45
CA PHE A 153 -28.97 -17.91 5.13
C PHE A 153 -30.01 -18.67 4.31
N GLU A 154 -29.97 -18.57 2.98
CA GLU A 154 -30.76 -19.48 2.11
C GLU A 154 -30.34 -20.93 2.33
N LEU A 155 -29.05 -21.25 2.44
CA LEU A 155 -28.55 -22.60 2.76
C LEU A 155 -28.99 -23.05 4.15
N ILE A 156 -28.86 -22.23 5.19
CA ILE A 156 -29.29 -22.57 6.56
C ILE A 156 -30.80 -22.76 6.64
N ASN A 157 -31.58 -21.88 6.02
CA ASN A 157 -33.03 -22.00 5.97
C ASN A 157 -33.45 -23.22 5.15
N PHE A 158 -32.75 -23.47 4.04
CA PHE A 158 -32.96 -24.67 3.23
C PHE A 158 -32.57 -25.94 3.98
N LEU A 159 -31.49 -25.97 4.76
CA LEU A 159 -31.12 -27.11 5.61
C LEU A 159 -32.15 -27.34 6.73
N LYS A 160 -32.72 -26.26 7.29
CA LYS A 160 -33.82 -26.35 8.26
C LYS A 160 -35.13 -26.85 7.63
N GLU A 161 -35.43 -26.45 6.38
CA GLU A 161 -36.64 -26.85 5.63
C GLU A 161 -36.49 -28.18 4.86
N ALA A 162 -35.26 -28.61 4.57
CA ALA A 162 -34.95 -29.85 3.85
C ALA A 162 -35.34 -31.11 4.62
N SER A 163 -35.62 -30.97 5.93
CA SER A 163 -36.19 -32.05 6.73
C SER A 163 -37.61 -32.46 6.29
N TYR A 164 -38.26 -31.71 5.38
CA TYR A 164 -39.68 -31.91 5.00
C TYR A 164 -40.00 -32.00 3.49
N LYS A 165 -39.06 -31.95 2.52
CA LYS A 165 -39.41 -32.00 1.08
C LYS A 165 -38.51 -32.84 0.14
N LYS A 166 -39.19 -33.47 -0.83
CA LYS A 166 -38.81 -34.44 -1.89
C LYS A 166 -37.42 -34.32 -2.56
N LEU A 167 -36.95 -35.48 -3.04
CA LEU A 167 -35.65 -35.83 -3.67
C LEU A 167 -35.05 -34.86 -4.73
N ASN A 168 -35.84 -34.04 -5.43
CA ASN A 168 -35.31 -33.11 -6.44
C ASN A 168 -34.53 -31.91 -5.83
N THR A 169 -34.44 -31.91 -4.50
CA THR A 169 -33.85 -30.89 -3.62
C THR A 169 -32.36 -31.21 -3.32
N TYR A 170 -31.90 -32.43 -3.57
CA TYR A 170 -30.53 -32.88 -3.24
C TYR A 170 -29.45 -32.23 -4.11
N TRP A 171 -29.69 -31.92 -5.38
CA TRP A 171 -28.71 -31.24 -6.26
C TRP A 171 -28.50 -29.74 -5.93
N ARG A 172 -29.42 -29.14 -5.17
CA ARG A 172 -29.26 -27.75 -4.68
C ARG A 172 -28.27 -27.64 -3.51
N ILE A 173 -28.12 -28.69 -2.71
CA ILE A 173 -27.17 -28.72 -1.59
C ILE A 173 -25.72 -28.58 -2.06
N PRO A 174 -25.18 -29.41 -2.97
CA PRO A 174 -23.79 -29.29 -3.41
C PRO A 174 -23.56 -27.98 -4.16
N THR A 175 -24.52 -27.49 -4.95
CA THR A 175 -24.37 -26.21 -5.65
C THR A 175 -24.33 -25.01 -4.70
N LEU A 176 -25.11 -25.01 -3.61
CA LEU A 176 -25.04 -23.97 -2.58
C LEU A 176 -23.78 -24.09 -1.72
N LEU A 177 -23.31 -25.30 -1.44
CA LEU A 177 -22.08 -25.57 -0.68
C LEU A 177 -20.85 -25.11 -1.47
N VAL A 178 -20.76 -25.48 -2.77
CA VAL A 178 -19.72 -25.00 -3.69
C VAL A 178 -19.74 -23.48 -3.78
N LYS A 179 -20.92 -22.85 -3.95
CA LYS A 179 -21.03 -21.38 -3.96
C LYS A 179 -20.57 -20.75 -2.64
N SER A 180 -20.85 -21.38 -1.50
CA SER A 180 -20.47 -20.87 -0.18
C SER A 180 -18.96 -20.99 0.06
N VAL A 181 -18.36 -22.13 -0.28
CA VAL A 181 -16.91 -22.37 -0.19
C VAL A 181 -16.16 -21.44 -1.15
N LEU A 182 -16.61 -21.34 -2.40
CA LEU A 182 -15.99 -20.45 -3.39
C LEU A 182 -16.07 -18.99 -2.96
N ARG A 183 -17.19 -18.58 -2.33
CA ARG A 183 -17.31 -17.25 -1.74
C ARG A 183 -16.41 -17.07 -0.52
N GLY A 184 -16.25 -18.09 0.31
CA GLY A 184 -15.30 -18.10 1.44
C GLY A 184 -13.85 -17.94 0.97
N LEU A 185 -13.45 -18.69 -0.05
CA LEU A 185 -12.13 -18.57 -0.70
C LEU A 185 -11.92 -17.18 -1.29
N LEU A 186 -12.92 -16.63 -1.98
CA LEU A 186 -12.85 -15.24 -2.47
C LEU A 186 -12.65 -14.24 -1.33
N TYR A 187 -13.38 -14.39 -0.22
CA TYR A 187 -13.17 -13.53 0.95
C TYR A 187 -11.76 -13.69 1.54
N LEU A 188 -11.22 -14.90 1.62
CA LEU A 188 -9.84 -15.12 2.08
C LEU A 188 -8.83 -14.38 1.20
N ILE A 189 -8.99 -14.42 -0.12
CA ILE A 189 -8.13 -13.67 -1.05
C ILE A 189 -8.23 -12.16 -0.80
N PHE A 190 -9.44 -11.63 -0.60
CA PHE A 190 -9.62 -10.20 -0.31
C PHE A 190 -9.14 -9.77 1.08
N PHE A 191 -9.00 -10.69 2.04
CA PHE A 191 -8.53 -10.40 3.40
C PHE A 191 -7.07 -10.78 3.65
N SER A 192 -6.43 -11.47 2.70
CA SER A 192 -5.02 -11.82 2.82
C SER A 192 -4.14 -10.58 2.68
N PRO A 193 -3.11 -10.40 3.53
CA PRO A 193 -2.17 -9.29 3.40
C PRO A 193 -1.45 -9.31 2.06
N ALA A 194 -1.13 -8.12 1.54
CA ALA A 194 -0.73 -8.02 0.14
C ALA A 194 0.56 -8.79 -0.20
N TYR A 195 1.48 -8.88 0.76
CA TYR A 195 2.73 -9.62 0.63
C TYR A 195 2.49 -11.14 0.57
N VAL A 196 1.51 -11.68 1.30
CA VAL A 196 1.24 -13.13 1.32
C VAL A 196 0.81 -13.60 -0.06
N ILE A 197 -0.12 -12.85 -0.69
CA ILE A 197 -0.57 -13.16 -2.05
C ILE A 197 0.56 -12.96 -3.06
N ALA A 198 1.38 -11.92 -2.88
CA ALA A 198 2.55 -11.67 -3.73
C ALA A 198 3.51 -12.87 -3.70
N TYR A 199 3.89 -13.35 -2.51
CA TYR A 199 4.81 -14.49 -2.36
C TYR A 199 4.21 -15.81 -2.85
N SER A 200 2.91 -16.06 -2.60
CA SER A 200 2.28 -17.30 -3.07
C SER A 200 2.22 -17.41 -4.59
N ILE A 201 2.21 -16.28 -5.31
CA ILE A 201 2.11 -16.24 -6.76
C ILE A 201 3.48 -16.09 -7.44
N LYS A 202 4.49 -15.58 -6.71
CA LYS A 202 5.85 -15.33 -7.22
C LYS A 202 6.51 -16.55 -7.85
N THR A 203 6.19 -17.76 -7.38
CA THR A 203 6.80 -19.00 -7.85
C THR A 203 6.16 -19.55 -9.14
N GLU A 204 4.94 -19.13 -9.50
CA GLU A 204 4.18 -19.78 -10.58
C GLU A 204 3.87 -18.87 -11.77
N PHE A 205 3.88 -17.55 -11.60
CA PHE A 205 3.52 -16.60 -12.66
C PHE A 205 4.66 -15.65 -13.01
N ASN A 206 4.66 -15.16 -14.25
CA ASN A 206 5.56 -14.10 -14.69
C ASN A 206 5.15 -12.77 -14.03
N THR A 207 5.64 -12.56 -12.81
CA THR A 207 5.30 -11.45 -11.91
C THR A 207 5.87 -10.10 -12.34
N ASN A 208 6.66 -10.08 -13.41
CA ASN A 208 7.23 -8.86 -14.00
C ASN A 208 6.24 -8.05 -14.86
N THR A 209 4.96 -8.45 -14.91
CA THR A 209 3.95 -7.77 -15.73
C THR A 209 3.23 -6.67 -14.94
N LEU A 210 3.18 -5.46 -15.51
CA LEU A 210 2.48 -4.30 -14.92
C LEU A 210 0.99 -4.61 -14.63
N ILE A 211 0.35 -5.41 -15.49
CA ILE A 211 -1.04 -5.84 -15.33
C ILE A 211 -1.22 -6.65 -14.03
N PHE A 212 -0.26 -7.52 -13.72
CA PHE A 212 -0.30 -8.33 -12.50
C PHE A 212 -0.19 -7.46 -11.25
N LEU A 213 0.70 -6.47 -11.26
CA LEU A 213 0.83 -5.48 -10.19
C LEU A 213 -0.48 -4.71 -9.95
N ILE A 214 -1.17 -4.28 -11.01
CA ILE A 214 -2.47 -3.59 -10.91
C ILE A 214 -3.53 -4.50 -10.27
N LEU A 215 -3.63 -5.75 -10.74
CA LEU A 215 -4.63 -6.70 -10.26
C LEU A 215 -4.41 -7.04 -8.79
N LEU A 216 -3.14 -7.24 -8.40
CA LEU A 216 -2.76 -7.45 -7.02
C LEU A 216 -3.02 -6.19 -6.19
N GLY A 217 -2.67 -5.00 -6.65
CA GLY A 217 -2.98 -3.73 -5.96
C GLY A 217 -4.49 -3.55 -5.71
N LEU A 218 -5.34 -4.01 -6.62
CA LEU A 218 -6.80 -3.96 -6.49
C LEU A 218 -7.35 -4.94 -5.44
N ILE A 219 -6.85 -6.17 -5.45
CA ILE A 219 -7.43 -7.30 -4.69
C ILE A 219 -6.75 -7.47 -3.33
N SER A 220 -5.43 -7.33 -3.30
CA SER A 220 -4.52 -7.85 -2.28
C SER A 220 -4.46 -7.04 -0.99
N ASN A 221 -5.10 -5.88 -0.95
CA ASN A 221 -4.92 -4.94 0.15
C ASN A 221 -6.15 -4.78 1.05
N GLY A 222 -7.21 -5.60 0.85
CA GLY A 222 -8.49 -5.48 1.55
C GLY A 222 -9.24 -4.16 1.32
N LEU A 223 -8.61 -3.19 0.66
CA LEU A 223 -9.11 -1.86 0.37
C LEU A 223 -10.47 -1.90 -0.30
N LEU A 224 -10.60 -2.70 -1.37
CA LEU A 224 -11.85 -2.79 -2.10
C LEU A 224 -13.00 -3.18 -1.18
N ILE A 225 -12.82 -4.19 -0.32
CA ILE A 225 -13.87 -4.67 0.58
C ILE A 225 -14.13 -3.73 1.74
N THR A 226 -13.07 -3.24 2.41
CA THR A 226 -13.18 -2.32 3.56
C THR A 226 -13.89 -1.03 3.17
N TYR A 227 -13.49 -0.43 2.04
CA TYR A 227 -14.12 0.80 1.56
C TYR A 227 -15.49 0.53 0.93
N THR A 228 -15.73 -0.64 0.33
CA THR A 228 -17.10 -1.08 -0.05
C THR A 228 -18.01 -1.15 1.18
N ASN A 229 -17.53 -1.69 2.30
CA ASN A 229 -18.29 -1.75 3.56
C ASN A 229 -18.60 -0.35 4.09
N LYS A 230 -17.61 0.55 4.07
CA LYS A 230 -17.76 1.95 4.50
C LYS A 230 -18.78 2.70 3.63
N PHE A 231 -18.66 2.60 2.31
CA PHE A 231 -19.60 3.22 1.37
C PHE A 231 -21.02 2.66 1.52
N TYR A 232 -21.15 1.34 1.68
CA TYR A 232 -22.42 0.68 1.94
C TYR A 232 -23.06 1.15 3.27
N ALA A 233 -22.27 1.39 4.31
CA ALA A 233 -22.77 1.95 5.57
C ALA A 233 -23.33 3.36 5.36
N PHE A 234 -22.67 4.21 4.57
CA PHE A 234 -23.22 5.53 4.20
C PHE A 234 -24.53 5.42 3.43
N LEU A 235 -24.64 4.51 2.46
CA LEU A 235 -25.89 4.26 1.74
C LEU A 235 -27.03 3.85 2.68
N ILE A 236 -26.76 3.00 3.68
CA ILE A 236 -27.76 2.61 4.68
C ILE A 236 -28.17 3.82 5.52
N ALA A 237 -27.21 4.58 6.05
CA ALA A 237 -27.46 5.73 6.89
C ALA A 237 -28.31 6.78 6.15
N GLU A 238 -27.94 7.11 4.91
CA GLU A 238 -28.70 8.01 4.05
C GLU A 238 -30.11 7.49 3.74
N SER A 239 -30.26 6.18 3.53
CA SER A 239 -31.57 5.59 3.22
C SER A 239 -32.61 5.67 4.34
N ARG A 240 -32.18 5.98 5.58
CA ARG A 240 -33.04 6.09 6.76
C ARG A 240 -33.47 7.52 7.08
N LYS A 241 -32.93 8.52 6.38
CA LYS A 241 -33.18 9.93 6.66
C LYS A 241 -34.54 10.38 6.10
N GLY A 242 -35.14 11.40 6.75
CA GLY A 242 -36.50 11.87 6.43
C GLY A 242 -36.69 12.36 4.99
N TYR A 243 -35.66 12.93 4.35
CA TYR A 243 -35.76 13.40 2.96
C TYR A 243 -36.10 12.26 1.97
N VAL A 244 -35.79 11.01 2.32
CA VAL A 244 -36.13 9.83 1.51
C VAL A 244 -37.64 9.61 1.52
N LEU A 245 -38.30 9.81 2.67
CA LEU A 245 -39.76 9.77 2.77
C LEU A 245 -40.38 10.89 1.93
N THR A 246 -39.85 12.10 2.03
CA THR A 246 -40.30 13.24 1.23
C THR A 246 -40.13 12.97 -0.28
N ALA A 247 -39.02 12.35 -0.69
CA ALA A 247 -38.79 11.97 -2.08
C ALA A 247 -39.84 10.97 -2.58
N MET A 248 -40.22 9.99 -1.76
CA MET A 248 -41.29 9.04 -2.10
C MET A 248 -42.66 9.72 -2.21
N VAL A 249 -42.98 10.66 -1.31
CA VAL A 249 -44.21 11.46 -1.39
C VAL A 249 -44.24 12.33 -2.66
N LYS A 250 -43.08 12.78 -3.15
CA LYS A 250 -42.95 13.50 -4.43
C LYS A 250 -43.00 12.59 -5.66
N ASN A 251 -43.56 11.39 -5.55
CA ASN A 251 -43.72 10.41 -6.63
C ASN A 251 -42.41 9.96 -7.30
N LEU A 252 -41.28 9.97 -6.58
CA LEU A 252 -40.05 9.33 -7.07
C LEU A 252 -40.15 7.80 -6.93
N SER A 253 -39.67 7.07 -7.93
CA SER A 253 -39.68 5.61 -7.93
C SER A 253 -38.84 5.05 -6.76
N ASN A 254 -39.37 4.00 -6.12
CA ASN A 254 -38.72 3.28 -5.02
C ASN A 254 -38.56 1.79 -5.30
N ASP A 255 -38.66 1.37 -6.57
CA ASP A 255 -38.44 -0.03 -6.94
C ASP A 255 -36.96 -0.31 -7.21
N TYR A 256 -36.38 -1.18 -6.40
CA TYR A 256 -34.98 -1.58 -6.53
C TYR A 256 -34.75 -2.73 -7.52
N ARG A 257 -35.79 -3.28 -8.16
CA ARG A 257 -35.66 -4.39 -9.13
C ARG A 257 -35.00 -3.92 -10.43
N PHE A 258 -34.16 -4.78 -11.02
CA PHE A 258 -33.40 -4.44 -12.24
C PHE A 258 -34.22 -4.54 -13.54
N THR A 259 -35.31 -5.31 -13.52
CA THR A 259 -36.10 -5.67 -14.71
C THR A 259 -37.31 -4.78 -14.94
N GLN A 260 -37.64 -3.90 -13.99
CA GLN A 260 -38.85 -3.08 -14.08
C GLN A 260 -38.59 -1.72 -14.75
N PRO A 261 -39.56 -1.13 -15.48
CA PRO A 261 -39.42 0.18 -16.12
C PRO A 261 -39.12 1.32 -15.14
N HIS A 262 -39.69 1.23 -13.93
CA HIS A 262 -39.46 2.18 -12.83
C HIS A 262 -38.34 1.73 -11.87
N GLY A 263 -37.63 0.66 -12.25
CA GLY A 263 -36.59 0.03 -11.46
C GLY A 263 -35.21 0.69 -11.61
N VAL A 264 -34.21 0.11 -10.97
CA VAL A 264 -32.81 0.55 -11.12
C VAL A 264 -32.21 -0.06 -12.37
N SER A 265 -31.80 0.76 -13.34
CA SER A 265 -31.17 0.24 -14.56
C SER A 265 -29.75 -0.27 -14.30
N LEU A 266 -29.43 -1.45 -14.84
CA LEU A 266 -28.07 -2.01 -14.76
C LEU A 266 -27.04 -1.10 -15.46
N ARG A 267 -27.45 -0.46 -16.56
CA ARG A 267 -26.59 0.50 -17.27
C ARG A 267 -26.20 1.70 -16.39
N ALA A 268 -27.12 2.22 -15.58
CA ALA A 268 -26.81 3.31 -14.64
C ALA A 268 -25.95 2.88 -13.45
N LEU A 269 -25.97 1.59 -13.12
CA LEU A 269 -25.15 1.02 -12.04
C LEU A 269 -23.68 0.91 -12.44
N PHE A 270 -23.42 0.48 -13.69
CA PHE A 270 -22.08 0.33 -14.27
C PHE A 270 -21.64 1.54 -15.11
N SER A 271 -22.40 2.64 -15.11
CA SER A 271 -21.94 3.86 -15.77
C SER A 271 -20.88 4.55 -14.92
N MET A 272 -19.87 5.10 -15.60
CA MET A 272 -18.80 5.90 -14.99
C MET A 272 -19.34 7.04 -14.12
N ARG A 273 -20.37 7.72 -14.63
CA ARG A 273 -21.17 8.66 -13.86
C ARG A 273 -22.48 7.99 -13.49
N LYS A 274 -22.61 7.58 -12.24
CA LYS A 274 -23.82 6.90 -11.74
C LYS A 274 -24.93 7.93 -11.54
N TRP A 275 -26.06 7.72 -12.21
CA TRP A 275 -27.20 8.62 -12.17
C TRP A 275 -28.50 7.82 -12.29
N PHE A 276 -29.41 7.99 -11.34
CA PHE A 276 -30.66 7.22 -11.26
C PHE A 276 -31.85 8.15 -11.49
N LYS A 277 -32.16 8.45 -12.76
CA LYS A 277 -33.23 9.39 -13.11
C LYS A 277 -34.58 8.97 -12.49
N ASN A 278 -35.28 9.91 -11.87
CA ASN A 278 -36.60 9.73 -11.26
C ASN A 278 -36.68 8.64 -10.17
N HIS A 279 -35.55 8.29 -9.55
CA HIS A 279 -35.49 7.25 -8.53
C HIS A 279 -34.90 7.78 -7.22
N VAL A 280 -35.47 7.38 -6.09
CA VAL A 280 -35.06 7.81 -4.73
C VAL A 280 -33.57 7.52 -4.46
N LEU A 281 -33.06 6.41 -5.01
CA LEU A 281 -31.64 6.02 -4.98
C LEU A 281 -30.69 7.13 -5.43
N ASN A 282 -31.10 8.03 -6.34
CA ASN A 282 -30.22 9.11 -6.80
C ASN A 282 -29.81 10.03 -5.64
N HIS A 283 -30.77 10.42 -4.81
CA HIS A 283 -30.53 11.29 -3.66
C HIS A 283 -29.71 10.57 -2.59
N ILE A 284 -30.03 9.30 -2.33
CA ILE A 284 -29.25 8.45 -1.40
C ILE A 284 -27.79 8.34 -1.87
N TYR A 285 -27.60 8.06 -3.16
CA TYR A 285 -26.27 7.92 -3.75
C TYR A 285 -25.47 9.22 -3.69
N LEU A 286 -26.04 10.35 -4.11
CA LEU A 286 -25.33 11.63 -4.14
C LEU A 286 -24.86 12.07 -2.75
N ASN A 287 -25.71 11.89 -1.73
CA ASN A 287 -25.37 12.24 -0.35
C ASN A 287 -24.34 11.28 0.24
N ALA A 288 -24.48 9.96 0.01
CA ALA A 288 -23.51 8.97 0.47
C ALA A 288 -22.15 9.16 -0.23
N HIS A 289 -22.16 9.46 -1.53
CA HIS A 289 -20.96 9.76 -2.30
C HIS A 289 -20.23 11.01 -1.76
N TYR A 290 -20.97 12.06 -1.42
CA TYR A 290 -20.37 13.26 -0.82
C TYR A 290 -19.65 12.95 0.51
N GLN A 291 -20.28 12.15 1.39
CA GLN A 291 -19.63 11.71 2.63
C GLN A 291 -18.42 10.82 2.37
N TYR A 292 -18.50 9.96 1.35
CA TYR A 292 -17.43 9.06 0.97
C TYR A 292 -16.18 9.79 0.45
N LEU A 293 -16.33 10.95 -0.20
CA LEU A 293 -15.17 11.74 -0.68
C LEU A 293 -14.19 12.07 0.45
N GLY A 294 -14.67 12.27 1.69
CA GLY A 294 -13.82 12.49 2.86
C GLY A 294 -12.88 11.32 3.18
N THR A 295 -13.26 10.10 2.80
CA THR A 295 -12.49 8.87 3.06
C THR A 295 -11.44 8.57 1.98
N PHE A 296 -11.44 9.34 0.89
CA PHE A 296 -10.52 9.12 -0.23
C PHE A 296 -9.05 9.36 0.16
N LYS A 297 -8.79 10.29 1.08
CA LYS A 297 -7.44 10.54 1.64
C LYS A 297 -6.87 9.29 2.31
N GLU A 298 -7.69 8.67 3.14
CA GLU A 298 -7.36 7.44 3.85
C GLU A 298 -7.10 6.29 2.85
N GLN A 299 -7.99 6.13 1.87
CA GLN A 299 -7.88 5.11 0.82
C GLN A 299 -6.58 5.26 0.02
N ALA A 300 -6.25 6.49 -0.36
CA ALA A 300 -5.03 6.82 -1.10
C ALA A 300 -3.76 6.46 -0.30
N SER A 301 -3.71 6.80 1.00
CA SER A 301 -2.56 6.51 1.87
C SER A 301 -2.30 5.01 2.00
N PHE A 302 -3.36 4.23 2.21
CA PHE A 302 -3.23 2.77 2.28
C PHE A 302 -2.84 2.15 0.93
N LEU A 303 -3.32 2.72 -0.19
CA LEU A 303 -2.94 2.24 -1.52
C LEU A 303 -1.44 2.47 -1.79
N ILE A 304 -0.91 3.66 -1.48
CA ILE A 304 0.52 3.97 -1.61
C ILE A 304 1.35 2.94 -0.83
N SER A 305 0.98 2.72 0.43
CA SER A 305 1.65 1.75 1.31
C SER A 305 1.57 0.33 0.76
N GLY A 306 0.41 -0.09 0.26
CA GLY A 306 0.22 -1.41 -0.34
C GLY A 306 1.05 -1.63 -1.60
N LEU A 307 1.10 -0.64 -2.50
CA LEU A 307 1.90 -0.72 -3.72
C LEU A 307 3.39 -0.85 -3.41
N ILE A 308 3.90 -0.13 -2.41
CA ILE A 308 5.29 -0.24 -1.95
C ILE A 308 5.58 -1.67 -1.49
N ILE A 309 4.73 -2.24 -0.63
CA ILE A 309 4.88 -3.61 -0.11
C ILE A 309 4.84 -4.63 -1.24
N ILE A 310 3.89 -4.50 -2.17
CA ILE A 310 3.74 -5.42 -3.29
C ILE A 310 4.96 -5.38 -4.20
N GLU A 311 5.41 -4.19 -4.61
CA GLU A 311 6.58 -4.04 -5.49
C GLU A 311 7.84 -4.61 -4.84
N MET A 312 8.04 -4.38 -3.54
CA MET A 312 9.16 -4.94 -2.78
C MET A 312 9.09 -6.47 -2.70
N ALA A 313 7.92 -7.05 -2.40
CA ALA A 313 7.75 -8.50 -2.25
C ALA A 313 7.95 -9.25 -3.58
N LEU A 314 7.41 -8.68 -4.67
CA LEU A 314 7.51 -9.28 -6.01
C LEU A 314 8.90 -9.16 -6.63
N ASN A 315 9.81 -8.34 -6.08
CA ASN A 315 11.19 -8.19 -6.58
C ASN A 315 11.22 -7.73 -8.05
N ILE A 316 10.29 -6.84 -8.44
CA ILE A 316 10.17 -6.39 -9.83
C ILE A 316 11.26 -5.36 -10.10
N HIS A 317 12.24 -5.75 -10.91
CA HIS A 317 13.38 -4.90 -11.24
C HIS A 317 12.92 -3.68 -12.07
N GLY A 318 13.55 -2.53 -11.84
CA GLY A 318 13.20 -1.29 -12.55
C GLY A 318 11.92 -0.60 -12.05
N HIS A 319 11.44 -0.97 -10.86
CA HIS A 319 10.39 -0.27 -10.13
C HIS A 319 10.95 0.51 -8.94
N LEU A 320 10.30 1.62 -8.60
CA LEU A 320 10.79 2.57 -7.61
C LEU A 320 10.92 1.96 -6.22
N SER A 321 9.94 1.18 -5.77
CA SER A 321 9.94 0.61 -4.41
C SER A 321 10.92 -0.55 -4.26
N TYR A 322 11.17 -1.28 -5.36
CA TYR A 322 12.23 -2.28 -5.39
C TYR A 322 13.61 -1.62 -5.31
N GLU A 323 13.83 -0.57 -6.11
CA GLU A 323 15.06 0.22 -6.06
C GLU A 323 15.28 0.80 -4.66
N LEU A 324 14.24 1.29 -3.98
CA LEU A 324 14.32 1.73 -2.59
C LEU A 324 14.87 0.64 -1.66
N LEU A 325 14.36 -0.59 -1.78
CA LEU A 325 14.82 -1.73 -0.96
C LEU A 325 16.29 -2.06 -1.24
N GLN A 326 16.67 -2.06 -2.52
CA GLN A 326 18.03 -2.32 -2.95
C GLN A 326 19.01 -1.26 -2.42
N GLN A 327 18.66 0.01 -2.53
CA GLN A 327 19.52 1.12 -2.11
C GLN A 327 19.61 1.22 -0.58
N LEU A 328 18.57 0.79 0.14
CA LEU A 328 18.60 0.65 1.60
C LEU A 328 19.56 -0.47 2.03
N LEU A 329 19.53 -1.63 1.33
CA LEU A 329 20.46 -2.73 1.57
C LEU A 329 21.92 -2.31 1.38
N TYR A 330 22.20 -1.54 0.34
CA TYR A 330 23.55 -1.04 0.03
C TYR A 330 23.94 0.26 0.76
N LYS A 331 23.11 0.75 1.69
CA LYS A 331 23.36 1.98 2.48
C LYS A 331 23.59 3.24 1.61
N ASN A 332 23.03 3.30 0.40
CA ASN A 332 23.07 4.49 -0.46
C ASN A 332 21.96 5.47 -0.05
N TYR A 333 22.14 6.09 1.11
CA TYR A 333 21.09 6.89 1.78
C TYR A 333 20.69 8.14 1.00
N ASP A 334 21.59 8.71 0.20
CA ASP A 334 21.29 9.83 -0.71
C ASP A 334 20.16 9.47 -1.70
N ILE A 335 20.27 8.32 -2.36
CA ILE A 335 19.25 7.81 -3.29
C ILE A 335 17.96 7.44 -2.54
N VAL A 336 18.08 6.79 -1.38
CA VAL A 336 16.94 6.43 -0.53
C VAL A 336 16.12 7.67 -0.15
N ILE A 337 16.78 8.76 0.27
CA ILE A 337 16.10 10.01 0.63
C ILE A 337 15.36 10.59 -0.57
N VAL A 338 15.96 10.60 -1.76
CA VAL A 338 15.30 11.08 -2.99
C VAL A 338 14.03 10.28 -3.29
N ILE A 339 14.07 8.95 -3.15
CA ILE A 339 12.90 8.11 -3.39
C ILE A 339 11.80 8.38 -2.35
N VAL A 340 12.17 8.44 -1.06
CA VAL A 340 11.23 8.73 0.04
C VAL A 340 10.57 10.10 -0.14
N MET A 341 11.35 11.12 -0.52
CA MET A 341 10.85 12.45 -0.83
C MET A 341 9.90 12.44 -2.02
N SER A 342 10.19 11.66 -3.06
CA SER A 342 9.30 11.50 -4.21
C SER A 342 7.96 10.87 -3.81
N ILE A 343 7.97 9.84 -2.97
CA ILE A 343 6.75 9.22 -2.42
C ILE A 343 5.97 10.23 -1.57
N PHE A 344 6.66 11.00 -0.72
CA PHE A 344 6.03 12.05 0.08
C PHE A 344 5.33 13.11 -0.78
N ILE A 345 5.95 13.52 -1.90
CA ILE A 345 5.33 14.45 -2.86
C ILE A 345 4.03 13.85 -3.41
N ILE A 346 3.99 12.57 -3.77
CA ILE A 346 2.73 11.92 -4.21
C ILE A 346 1.66 12.01 -3.13
N VAL A 347 2.00 11.67 -1.87
CA VAL A 347 1.05 11.73 -0.75
C VAL A 347 0.46 13.14 -0.64
N LYS A 348 1.32 14.17 -0.68
CA LYS A 348 0.91 15.57 -0.58
C LYS A 348 0.07 16.04 -1.75
N VAL A 349 0.45 15.68 -2.98
CA VAL A 349 -0.34 15.99 -4.18
C VAL A 349 -1.74 15.38 -4.05
N THR A 350 -1.86 14.13 -3.60
CA THR A 350 -3.16 13.51 -3.39
C THR A 350 -3.97 14.19 -2.27
N GLU A 351 -3.35 14.58 -1.16
CA GLU A 351 -4.02 15.33 -0.10
C GLU A 351 -4.57 16.69 -0.57
N ILE A 352 -3.76 17.43 -1.35
CA ILE A 352 -4.16 18.72 -1.92
C ILE A 352 -5.30 18.52 -2.91
N PHE A 353 -5.17 17.55 -3.82
CA PHE A 353 -6.19 17.25 -4.81
C PHE A 353 -7.52 16.87 -4.18
N THR A 354 -7.51 16.02 -3.15
CA THR A 354 -8.72 15.61 -2.44
C THR A 354 -9.38 16.76 -1.67
N ASP A 355 -8.60 17.59 -0.98
CA ASP A 355 -9.13 18.79 -0.33
C ASP A 355 -9.78 19.74 -1.34
N TRP A 356 -9.16 19.90 -2.52
CA TRP A 356 -9.71 20.73 -3.59
C TRP A 356 -11.04 20.17 -4.14
N VAL A 357 -11.12 18.85 -4.37
CA VAL A 357 -12.36 18.19 -4.82
C VAL A 357 -13.48 18.34 -3.79
N ILE A 358 -13.17 18.12 -2.50
CA ILE A 358 -14.15 18.25 -1.41
C ILE A 358 -14.64 19.71 -1.29
N ASP A 359 -13.74 20.69 -1.30
CA ASP A 359 -14.09 22.13 -1.22
C ASP A 359 -14.97 22.54 -2.40
N SER A 360 -14.63 22.08 -3.61
CA SER A 360 -15.40 22.34 -4.83
C SER A 360 -16.80 21.73 -4.75
N LYS A 361 -16.93 20.49 -4.28
CA LYS A 361 -18.23 19.84 -4.09
C LYS A 361 -19.05 20.51 -2.99
N ARG A 362 -18.42 20.91 -1.89
CA ARG A 362 -19.07 21.61 -0.78
C ARG A 362 -19.73 22.90 -1.24
N ARG A 363 -19.04 23.74 -2.03
CA ARG A 363 -19.61 24.97 -2.60
C ARG A 363 -20.83 24.70 -3.48
N VAL A 364 -20.80 23.63 -4.28
CA VAL A 364 -21.95 23.22 -5.11
C VAL A 364 -23.13 22.78 -4.25
N TYR A 365 -22.89 22.13 -3.11
CA TYR A 365 -23.95 21.74 -2.18
C TYR A 365 -24.52 22.94 -1.41
N GLU A 366 -23.67 23.86 -0.93
CA GLU A 366 -24.09 25.07 -0.23
C GLU A 366 -24.90 25.99 -1.16
N ASN A 367 -24.45 26.21 -2.40
CA ASN A 367 -25.18 27.01 -3.39
C ASN A 367 -26.47 26.38 -3.94
N ARG A 368 -26.75 25.11 -3.63
CA ARG A 368 -28.02 24.44 -4.01
C ARG A 368 -29.06 24.45 -2.89
N ASN A 369 -28.62 24.70 -1.66
CA ASN A 369 -29.48 24.75 -0.47
C ASN A 369 -29.83 26.19 -0.07
N ASN A 370 -29.17 27.18 -0.66
CA ASN A 370 -29.60 28.57 -0.74
C ASN A 370 -30.31 28.79 -2.08
#